data_AF-A0AAW8S244-F1
#
_entry.id   AF-A0AAW8S244-F1
#
_cell.length_a   1.000
_cell.length_b   1.000
_cell.length_c   1.000
_cell.angle_alpha   90.00
_cell.angle_beta   90.00
_cell.angle_gamma   90.00
#
_symmetry.space_group_name_H-M   'P 1'
#
loop_
_entity.id
_entity.type
_entity.pdbx_description
1 polymer ?
#
loop_
_entity_poly.entity_id
_entity_poly.type
_entity_poly.pdbx_seq_one_letter_code
_entity_poly.pdbx_strand_id
1 'polypeptide(L)'
;MKWSTLLGNELFCYYPEKHSIEILHESEKIMLHLIDKKYYQEIKKLENVVSNFLSPLHQEEFVPLYISFFITTIDNLLQRLINSDRPIKVLLLSDTSTTHERFWHSVFPDFIKGAVTYEHFETPFIKQDQLTDLTQQYDLIVTNVTMKDLVPACPLIAINAFPTAKDFDRIQQFINQFDPLLSRKELHHELTPSTETR
;
A
#
# COMPACT_ATOMS: atom_id res chain seq x y z
N MET A 1 -10.74 16.86 -31.07
CA MET A 1 -9.67 17.51 -30.30
C MET A 1 -10.34 18.30 -29.18
N LYS A 2 -10.53 17.68 -28.00
CA LYS A 2 -11.37 18.25 -26.92
C LYS A 2 -10.88 17.84 -25.52
N TRP A 3 -9.56 17.76 -25.36
CA TRP A 3 -8.89 17.48 -24.08
C TRP A 3 -8.03 18.67 -23.62
N SER A 4 -7.62 19.56 -24.54
CA SER A 4 -6.77 20.72 -24.23
C SER A 4 -7.49 21.82 -23.46
N THR A 5 -8.82 21.95 -23.61
CA THR A 5 -9.58 23.06 -23.01
C THR A 5 -9.96 22.84 -21.54
N LEU A 6 -10.04 21.58 -21.08
CA LEU A 6 -10.39 21.30 -19.67
C LEU A 6 -9.17 21.46 -18.76
N LEU A 7 -8.02 20.88 -19.16
CA LEU A 7 -6.74 21.07 -18.46
C LEU A 7 -6.27 22.52 -18.51
N GLY A 8 -6.48 23.23 -19.63
CA GLY A 8 -6.05 24.62 -19.79
C GLY A 8 -6.75 25.63 -18.88
N ASN A 9 -7.94 25.32 -18.34
CA ASN A 9 -8.68 26.25 -17.48
C ASN A 9 -8.34 26.13 -15.99
N GLU A 10 -7.97 24.93 -15.50
CA GLU A 10 -7.53 24.74 -14.10
C GLU A 10 -6.01 24.89 -13.95
N LEU A 11 -5.25 24.67 -15.02
CA LEU A 11 -3.82 24.96 -15.10
C LEU A 11 -3.52 26.39 -15.55
N PHE A 12 -4.41 27.37 -15.28
CA PHE A 12 -4.09 28.79 -15.52
C PHE A 12 -2.97 29.24 -14.57
N CYS A 13 -1.75 28.84 -14.89
CA CYS A 13 -0.54 29.46 -14.42
C CYS A 13 -0.53 30.87 -15.02
N TYR A 14 -1.02 31.84 -14.24
CA TYR A 14 -0.78 33.24 -14.56
C TYR A 14 0.73 33.46 -14.47
N TYR A 15 1.35 33.74 -15.62
CA TYR A 15 2.79 33.99 -15.75
C TYR A 15 3.05 35.50 -15.98
N PRO A 16 2.96 36.37 -14.97
CA PRO A 16 3.71 37.61 -15.02
C PRO A 16 5.16 37.23 -14.65
N GLU A 17 6.11 37.45 -15.55
CA GLU A 17 7.55 37.34 -15.24
C GLU A 17 8.12 35.91 -14.99
N LYS A 18 7.56 34.86 -15.59
CA LYS A 18 8.05 33.45 -15.51
C LYS A 18 8.00 32.79 -14.13
N HIS A 19 7.30 33.36 -13.16
CA HIS A 19 7.07 32.72 -11.85
C HIS A 19 5.61 32.27 -11.76
N SER A 20 5.37 30.97 -11.65
CA SER A 20 4.03 30.43 -11.36
C SER A 20 3.59 30.90 -9.98
N ILE A 21 2.32 31.28 -9.80
CA ILE A 21 1.77 31.62 -8.48
C ILE A 21 1.91 30.40 -7.55
N GLU A 22 2.89 30.43 -6.66
CA GLU A 22 3.33 29.29 -5.83
C GLU A 22 2.27 28.82 -4.79
N ILE A 23 1.27 29.65 -4.48
CA ILE A 23 0.29 29.39 -3.41
C ILE A 23 -0.56 28.14 -3.68
N LEU A 24 -0.97 27.90 -4.92
CA LEU A 24 -1.74 26.69 -5.28
C LEU A 24 -0.85 25.44 -5.25
N HIS A 25 0.43 25.57 -5.62
CA HIS A 25 1.36 24.45 -5.61
C HIS A 25 1.67 23.97 -4.19
N GLU A 26 1.67 24.84 -3.16
CA GLU A 26 1.92 24.41 -1.78
C GLU A 26 0.76 23.58 -1.21
N SER A 27 -0.49 23.98 -1.42
CA SER A 27 -1.65 23.25 -0.92
C SER A 27 -1.79 21.87 -1.59
N GLU A 28 -1.50 21.78 -2.88
CA GLU A 28 -1.46 20.51 -3.62
C GLU A 28 -0.37 19.57 -3.12
N LYS A 29 0.84 20.10 -2.87
CA LYS A 29 1.94 19.31 -2.29
C LYS A 29 1.57 18.76 -0.91
N ILE A 30 0.91 19.56 -0.07
CA ILE A 30 0.44 19.11 1.24
C ILE A 30 -0.62 18.01 1.09
N MET A 31 -1.59 18.20 0.20
CA MET A 31 -2.62 17.18 -0.08
C MET A 31 -1.98 15.86 -0.54
N LEU A 32 -1.09 15.91 -1.52
CA LEU A 32 -0.39 14.73 -2.01
C LEU A 32 0.43 14.06 -0.92
N HIS A 33 1.14 14.83 -0.09
CA HIS A 33 1.89 14.28 1.04
C HIS A 33 1.00 13.54 2.04
N LEU A 34 -0.22 14.02 2.29
CA LEU A 34 -1.18 13.34 3.17
C LEU A 34 -1.75 12.07 2.55
N ILE A 35 -2.02 12.07 1.24
CA ILE A 35 -2.52 10.91 0.50
C ILE A 35 -1.43 9.84 0.38
N ASP A 36 -0.20 10.25 0.09
CA ASP A 36 0.96 9.39 -0.09
C ASP A 36 1.22 8.51 1.14
N LYS A 37 0.94 9.01 2.35
CA LYS A 37 1.03 8.23 3.59
C LYS A 37 0.16 6.97 3.59
N LYS A 38 -0.94 6.93 2.83
CA LYS A 38 -1.88 5.81 2.77
C LYS A 38 -1.95 5.11 1.41
N TYR A 39 -1.63 5.82 0.34
CA TYR A 39 -1.80 5.35 -1.04
C TYR A 39 -0.48 5.42 -1.82
N TYR A 40 0.65 5.21 -1.13
CA TYR A 40 1.99 5.36 -1.69
C TYR A 40 2.15 4.61 -3.02
N GLN A 41 1.68 3.36 -3.09
CA GLN A 41 1.83 2.54 -4.29
C GLN A 41 1.00 3.06 -5.46
N GLU A 42 -0.21 3.52 -5.20
CA GLU A 42 -1.11 4.08 -6.21
C GLU A 42 -0.59 5.41 -6.72
N ILE A 43 -0.10 6.28 -5.82
CA ILE A 43 0.54 7.55 -6.18
C ILE A 43 1.77 7.28 -7.04
N LYS A 44 2.65 6.36 -6.65
CA LYS A 44 3.85 6.00 -7.43
C LYS A 44 3.52 5.52 -8.85
N LYS A 45 2.40 4.80 -9.04
CA LYS A 45 1.95 4.39 -10.38
C LYS A 45 1.49 5.59 -11.21
N LEU A 46 0.73 6.50 -10.60
CA LEU A 46 0.32 7.73 -11.27
C LEU A 46 1.53 8.59 -11.62
N GLU A 47 2.50 8.73 -10.71
CA GLU A 47 3.77 9.41 -10.95
C GLU A 47 4.49 8.83 -12.17
N ASN A 48 4.62 7.51 -12.26
CA ASN A 48 5.25 6.87 -13.41
C ASN A 48 4.51 7.18 -14.72
N VAL A 49 3.18 7.10 -14.74
CA VAL A 49 2.37 7.37 -15.93
C VAL A 49 2.49 8.83 -16.36
N VAL A 50 2.33 9.76 -15.41
CA VAL A 50 2.38 11.21 -15.66
C VAL A 50 3.80 11.63 -16.08
N SER A 51 4.83 11.13 -15.40
CA SER A 51 6.23 11.44 -15.73
C SER A 51 6.57 10.96 -17.13
N ASN A 52 6.16 9.73 -17.51
CA ASN A 52 6.37 9.22 -18.87
C ASN A 52 5.66 10.06 -19.94
N PHE A 53 4.52 10.67 -19.60
CA PHE A 53 3.79 11.56 -20.50
C PHE A 53 4.45 12.95 -20.62
N LEU A 54 4.98 13.49 -19.52
CA LEU A 54 5.56 14.85 -19.47
C LEU A 54 7.04 14.92 -19.83
N SER A 55 7.78 13.82 -19.70
CA SER A 55 9.23 13.78 -19.96
C SER A 55 9.59 14.20 -21.40
N PRO A 56 8.89 13.73 -22.47
CA PRO A 56 9.14 14.21 -23.83
C PRO A 56 8.85 15.71 -24.02
N LEU A 57 8.00 16.30 -23.15
CA LEU A 57 7.62 17.71 -23.17
C LEU A 57 8.54 18.58 -22.29
N HIS A 58 9.50 17.99 -21.57
CA HIS A 58 10.39 18.66 -20.61
C HIS A 58 9.61 19.41 -19.51
N GLN A 59 8.51 18.81 -19.03
CA GLN A 59 7.54 19.43 -18.12
C GLN A 59 7.35 18.64 -16.82
N GLU A 60 8.38 17.93 -16.36
CA GLU A 60 8.33 17.04 -15.19
C GLU A 60 8.02 17.80 -13.88
N GLU A 61 8.28 19.10 -13.82
CA GLU A 61 7.93 19.96 -12.68
C GLU A 61 6.41 20.01 -12.40
N PHE A 62 5.58 19.69 -13.41
CA PHE A 62 4.12 19.68 -13.28
C PHE A 62 3.55 18.33 -12.84
N VAL A 63 4.37 17.29 -12.62
CA VAL A 63 3.89 15.97 -12.19
C VAL A 63 2.95 16.05 -10.96
N PRO A 64 3.29 16.77 -9.87
CA PRO A 64 2.42 16.87 -8.71
C PRO A 64 1.06 17.52 -9.05
N LEU A 65 1.06 18.56 -9.87
CA LEU A 65 -0.15 19.28 -10.27
C LEU A 65 -1.10 18.37 -11.07
N TYR A 66 -0.56 17.57 -11.99
CA TYR A 66 -1.34 16.59 -12.76
C TYR A 66 -1.92 15.49 -11.87
N ILE A 67 -1.14 14.97 -10.93
CA ILE A 67 -1.62 13.94 -10.00
C ILE A 67 -2.72 14.50 -9.10
N SER A 68 -2.53 15.70 -8.56
CA SER A 68 -3.54 16.41 -7.77
C SER A 68 -4.84 16.52 -8.56
N PHE A 69 -4.77 17.02 -9.79
CA PHE A 69 -5.92 17.16 -10.69
C PHE A 69 -6.63 15.82 -10.97
N PHE A 70 -5.88 14.75 -11.23
CA PHE A 70 -6.47 13.43 -11.46
C PHE A 70 -7.20 12.90 -10.24
N ILE A 71 -6.63 13.06 -9.05
CA ILE A 71 -7.24 12.60 -7.79
C ILE A 71 -8.53 13.38 -7.51
N THR A 72 -8.54 14.69 -7.74
CA THR A 72 -9.70 15.54 -7.43
C THR A 72 -10.80 15.46 -8.49
N THR A 73 -10.48 15.12 -9.73
CA THR A 73 -11.43 15.13 -10.86
C THR A 73 -11.97 13.74 -11.21
N ILE A 74 -11.22 12.68 -10.96
CA ILE A 74 -11.63 11.31 -11.31
C ILE A 74 -12.17 10.61 -10.06
N ASP A 75 -13.48 10.39 -10.04
CA ASP A 75 -14.16 9.69 -8.95
C ASP A 75 -13.50 8.33 -8.66
N ASN A 76 -13.25 8.09 -7.36
CA ASN A 76 -12.73 6.84 -6.83
C ASN A 76 -11.42 6.36 -7.48
N LEU A 77 -10.61 7.27 -8.06
CA LEU A 77 -9.38 6.90 -8.77
C LEU A 77 -8.46 5.99 -7.94
N LEU A 78 -8.16 6.37 -6.70
CA LEU A 78 -7.27 5.60 -5.82
C LEU A 78 -7.83 4.21 -5.51
N GLN A 79 -9.14 4.08 -5.28
CA GLN A 79 -9.78 2.77 -5.05
C GLN A 79 -9.74 1.89 -6.30
N ARG A 80 -9.89 2.48 -7.49
CA ARG A 80 -9.78 1.75 -8.75
C ARG A 80 -8.35 1.25 -9.01
N LEU A 81 -7.34 2.03 -8.61
CA LEU A 81 -5.94 1.61 -8.67
C LEU A 81 -5.67 0.46 -7.70
N ILE A 82 -6.16 0.54 -6.47
CA ILE A 82 -6.10 -0.56 -5.49
C ILE A 82 -6.70 -1.84 -6.06
N ASN A 83 -7.92 -1.78 -6.60
CA ASN A 83 -8.63 -2.96 -7.08
C ASN A 83 -7.97 -3.63 -8.29
N SER A 84 -7.02 -2.97 -8.95
CA SER A 84 -6.26 -3.55 -10.06
C SER A 84 -5.07 -4.40 -9.60
N ASP A 85 -4.69 -4.32 -8.33
CA ASP A 85 -3.54 -5.02 -7.80
C ASP A 85 -3.86 -6.40 -7.25
N ARG A 86 -2.81 -7.21 -7.19
CA ARG A 86 -2.85 -8.44 -6.40
C ARG A 86 -2.86 -8.07 -4.91
N PRO A 87 -3.83 -8.56 -4.12
CA PRO A 87 -3.91 -8.21 -2.73
C PRO A 87 -2.80 -8.87 -1.90
N ILE A 88 -2.29 -8.11 -0.93
CA ILE A 88 -1.44 -8.58 0.17
C ILE A 88 -2.32 -9.44 1.09
N LYS A 89 -1.92 -10.69 1.32
CA LYS A 89 -2.61 -11.60 2.21
C LYS A 89 -2.16 -11.40 3.64
N VAL A 90 -3.05 -10.89 4.48
CA VAL A 90 -2.78 -10.62 5.89
C VAL A 90 -3.54 -11.60 6.75
N LEU A 91 -2.81 -12.36 7.56
CA LEU A 91 -3.39 -13.26 8.55
C LEU A 91 -3.57 -12.55 9.89
N LEU A 92 -4.77 -12.65 10.45
CA LEU A 92 -5.12 -12.13 11.77
C LEU A 92 -5.15 -13.27 12.78
N LEU A 93 -4.34 -13.17 13.84
CA LEU A 93 -4.25 -14.17 14.90
C LEU A 93 -4.39 -13.54 16.29
N SER A 94 -5.38 -13.98 17.06
CA SER A 94 -5.56 -13.55 18.45
C SER A 94 -5.56 -14.70 19.46
N ASP A 95 -4.89 -14.51 20.60
CA ASP A 95 -5.03 -15.41 21.76
C ASP A 95 -6.32 -15.19 22.58
N THR A 96 -7.01 -14.07 22.37
CA THR A 96 -8.15 -13.72 23.23
C THR A 96 -9.39 -14.50 22.84
N SER A 97 -9.73 -14.52 21.55
CA SER A 97 -10.88 -15.22 20.98
C SER A 97 -10.94 -15.07 19.45
N THR A 98 -11.61 -16.01 18.77
CA THR A 98 -11.92 -15.90 17.33
C THR A 98 -12.86 -14.72 17.01
N THR A 99 -13.64 -14.25 17.99
CA THR A 99 -14.43 -13.02 17.87
C THR A 99 -13.58 -11.76 17.74
N HIS A 100 -12.34 -11.80 18.24
CA HIS A 100 -11.43 -10.68 18.17
C HIS A 100 -10.84 -10.49 16.77
N GLU A 101 -10.53 -11.58 16.09
CA GLU A 101 -10.05 -11.56 14.71
C GLU A 101 -11.14 -11.05 13.75
N ARG A 102 -12.40 -11.45 13.98
CA ARG A 102 -13.56 -10.88 13.25
C ARG A 102 -13.68 -9.37 13.46
N PHE A 103 -13.46 -8.91 14.69
CA PHE A 103 -13.45 -7.48 14.99
C PHE A 103 -12.37 -6.76 14.18
N TRP A 104 -11.12 -7.23 14.21
CA TRP A 104 -10.04 -6.64 13.39
C TRP A 104 -10.35 -6.69 11.89
N HIS A 105 -10.85 -7.82 11.38
CA HIS A 105 -11.26 -7.97 9.99
C HIS A 105 -12.29 -6.91 9.57
N SER A 106 -13.22 -6.54 10.47
CA SER A 106 -14.21 -5.50 10.20
C SER A 106 -13.65 -4.07 10.28
N VAL A 107 -12.65 -3.83 11.13
CA VAL A 107 -12.13 -2.49 11.41
C VAL A 107 -11.00 -2.10 10.46
N PHE A 108 -10.09 -3.01 10.16
CA PHE A 108 -8.85 -2.71 9.43
C PHE A 108 -9.10 -2.03 8.06
N PRO A 109 -10.08 -2.46 7.23
CA PRO A 109 -10.35 -1.82 5.94
C PRO A 109 -10.70 -0.32 6.02
N ASP A 110 -11.24 0.14 7.14
CA ASP A 110 -11.60 1.55 7.32
C ASP A 110 -10.36 2.43 7.50
N PHE A 111 -9.34 1.91 8.19
CA PHE A 111 -8.16 2.67 8.59
C PHE A 111 -6.97 2.48 7.66
N ILE A 112 -6.80 1.26 7.15
CA ILE A 112 -5.69 0.81 6.32
C ILE A 112 -6.13 0.81 4.85
N LYS A 113 -5.29 1.35 3.96
CA LYS A 113 -5.53 1.47 2.53
C LYS A 113 -4.46 0.72 1.73
N GLY A 114 -4.85 0.26 0.55
CA GLY A 114 -4.06 -0.62 -0.30
C GLY A 114 -4.83 -1.87 -0.70
N ALA A 115 -4.27 -2.64 -1.63
CA ALA A 115 -4.83 -3.93 -2.02
C ALA A 115 -4.50 -4.97 -0.95
N VAL A 116 -5.41 -5.18 0.00
CA VAL A 116 -5.20 -6.06 1.14
C VAL A 116 -6.39 -6.99 1.32
N THR A 117 -6.11 -8.25 1.63
CA THR A 117 -7.13 -9.24 2.03
C THR A 117 -6.78 -9.72 3.43
N TYR A 118 -7.74 -9.59 4.34
CA TYR A 118 -7.62 -10.06 5.70
C TYR A 118 -8.26 -11.44 5.82
N GLU A 119 -7.57 -12.38 6.46
CA GLU A 119 -8.09 -13.71 6.74
C GLU A 119 -7.88 -14.04 8.22
N HIS A 120 -8.75 -14.88 8.76
CA HIS A 120 -8.69 -15.37 10.14
C HIS A 120 -9.23 -16.80 10.23
N PHE A 121 -8.98 -17.49 11.34
CA PHE A 121 -9.47 -18.84 11.55
C PHE A 121 -10.68 -18.88 12.48
N GLU A 122 -11.72 -19.60 12.09
CA GLU A 122 -12.84 -19.86 13.00
C GLU A 122 -12.54 -20.98 13.99
N THR A 123 -11.45 -21.74 13.76
CA THR A 123 -11.07 -22.86 14.60
C THR A 123 -10.31 -22.38 15.83
N PRO A 124 -10.72 -22.79 17.05
CA PRO A 124 -10.13 -22.31 18.30
C PRO A 124 -8.71 -22.80 18.58
N PHE A 125 -8.18 -23.74 17.78
CA PHE A 125 -6.86 -24.32 17.98
C PHE A 125 -6.14 -24.51 16.66
N ILE A 126 -4.95 -23.93 16.56
CA ILE A 126 -3.98 -24.20 15.49
C ILE A 126 -2.78 -24.88 16.16
N LYS A 127 -2.38 -26.06 15.67
CA LYS A 127 -1.18 -26.72 16.20
C LYS A 127 0.07 -25.95 15.75
N GLN A 128 1.08 -25.89 16.61
CA GLN A 128 2.33 -25.17 16.34
C GLN A 128 2.97 -25.60 15.00
N ASP A 129 3.02 -26.91 14.73
CA ASP A 129 3.60 -27.45 13.50
C ASP A 129 2.83 -27.00 12.25
N GLN A 130 1.52 -26.79 12.37
CA GLN A 130 0.69 -26.28 11.28
C GLN A 130 0.85 -24.77 11.10
N LEU A 131 1.19 -24.04 12.16
CA LEU A 131 1.33 -22.59 12.14
C LEU A 131 2.47 -22.16 11.22
N THR A 132 3.60 -22.87 11.24
CA THR A 132 4.76 -22.59 10.38
C THR A 132 4.43 -22.71 8.90
N ASP A 133 3.85 -23.84 8.47
CA ASP A 133 3.44 -24.06 7.08
C ASP A 133 2.37 -23.06 6.63
N LEU A 134 1.52 -22.65 7.58
CA LEU A 134 0.47 -21.67 7.33
C LEU A 134 1.06 -20.27 7.12
N THR A 135 2.09 -19.88 7.88
CA THR A 135 2.76 -18.59 7.70
C THR A 135 3.34 -18.38 6.31
N GLN A 136 3.67 -19.46 5.58
CA GLN A 136 4.20 -19.39 4.21
C GLN A 136 3.16 -18.92 3.18
N GLN A 137 1.87 -19.00 3.51
CA GLN A 137 0.78 -18.67 2.59
C GLN A 137 0.35 -17.21 2.66
N TYR A 138 0.89 -16.47 3.63
CA TYR A 138 0.55 -15.09 3.92
C TYR A 138 1.77 -14.19 3.77
N ASP A 139 1.50 -12.93 3.44
CA ASP A 139 2.52 -11.91 3.25
C ASP A 139 2.82 -11.18 4.57
N LEU A 140 1.87 -11.20 5.51
CA LEU A 140 1.97 -10.56 6.82
C LEU A 140 1.10 -11.29 7.86
N ILE A 141 1.59 -11.38 9.09
CA ILE A 141 0.80 -11.78 10.26
C ILE A 141 0.61 -10.58 11.18
N VAL A 142 -0.63 -10.34 11.60
CA VAL A 142 -0.97 -9.39 12.65
C VAL A 142 -1.50 -10.15 13.85
N THR A 143 -0.91 -9.89 15.01
CA THR A 143 -1.26 -10.60 16.24
C THR A 143 -1.20 -9.71 17.47
N ASN A 144 -1.88 -10.09 18.56
CA ASN A 144 -1.74 -9.45 19.86
C ASN A 144 -0.85 -10.25 20.83
N VAL A 145 -0.17 -11.28 20.32
CA VAL A 145 0.62 -12.22 21.11
C VAL A 145 2.06 -12.18 20.68
N THR A 146 2.96 -12.18 21.66
CA THR A 146 4.37 -12.45 21.39
C THR A 146 4.58 -13.96 21.24
N MET A 147 4.62 -14.45 20.00
CA MET A 147 4.90 -15.86 19.71
C MET A 147 6.41 -16.14 19.83
N LYS A 148 6.88 -16.48 21.04
CA LYS A 148 8.32 -16.65 21.33
C LYS A 148 8.97 -17.83 20.61
N ASP A 149 8.19 -18.87 20.32
CA ASP A 149 8.68 -20.14 19.77
C ASP A 149 8.25 -20.36 18.30
N LEU A 150 7.67 -19.35 17.65
CA LEU A 150 7.35 -19.38 16.22
C LEU A 150 8.48 -18.69 15.45
N VAL A 151 9.01 -19.38 14.44
CA VAL A 151 9.84 -18.77 13.40
C VAL A 151 8.94 -18.58 12.18
N PRO A 152 8.24 -17.44 12.05
CA PRO A 152 7.31 -17.24 10.95
C PRO A 152 8.09 -17.09 9.64
N ALA A 153 7.56 -17.68 8.57
CA ALA A 153 8.13 -17.53 7.22
C ALA A 153 7.86 -16.15 6.61
N CYS A 154 6.97 -15.36 7.23
CA CYS A 154 6.64 -14.00 6.83
C CYS A 154 6.79 -13.02 8.01
N PRO A 155 6.84 -11.71 7.74
CA PRO A 155 6.85 -10.67 8.77
C PRO A 155 5.65 -10.77 9.72
N LEU A 156 5.87 -10.39 10.98
CA LEU A 156 4.87 -10.38 12.03
C LEU A 156 4.82 -9.01 12.71
N ILE A 157 3.62 -8.45 12.86
CA ILE A 157 3.36 -7.20 13.58
C ILE A 157 2.50 -7.50 14.81
N ALA A 158 3.07 -7.25 15.99
CA ALA A 158 2.35 -7.32 17.24
C ALA A 158 1.60 -6.00 17.52
N ILE A 159 0.31 -6.07 17.83
CA ILE A 159 -0.58 -4.94 18.10
C ILE A 159 -1.34 -5.12 19.41
N ASN A 160 -1.98 -4.04 19.87
CA ASN A 160 -2.91 -4.12 20.99
C ASN A 160 -4.21 -4.81 20.58
N ALA A 161 -4.91 -5.42 21.56
CA ALA A 161 -6.23 -6.00 21.34
C ALA A 161 -7.21 -4.98 20.71
N PHE A 162 -7.23 -3.76 21.23
CA PHE A 162 -7.83 -2.64 20.51
C PHE A 162 -6.71 -1.86 19.80
N PRO A 163 -6.65 -1.85 18.45
CA PRO A 163 -5.56 -1.21 17.73
C PRO A 163 -5.52 0.30 17.99
N THR A 164 -4.32 0.80 18.27
CA THR A 164 -4.04 2.23 18.41
C THR A 164 -3.71 2.86 17.06
N ALA A 165 -3.70 4.19 16.98
CA ALA A 165 -3.23 4.89 15.77
C ALA A 165 -1.82 4.43 15.32
N LYS A 166 -0.92 4.18 16.28
CA LYS A 166 0.44 3.68 15.99
C LYS A 166 0.43 2.26 15.41
N ASP A 167 -0.53 1.44 15.81
CA ASP A 167 -0.67 0.07 15.28
C ASP A 167 -1.11 0.13 13.81
N PHE A 168 -2.10 0.98 13.49
CA PHE A 168 -2.52 1.23 12.12
C PHE A 168 -1.40 1.82 11.26
N ASP A 169 -0.66 2.81 11.76
CA ASP A 169 0.45 3.42 11.03
C ASP A 169 1.54 2.39 10.68
N ARG A 170 1.86 1.47 11.61
CA ARG A 170 2.83 0.39 11.36
C ARG A 170 2.36 -0.57 10.27
N ILE A 171 1.11 -0.99 10.33
CA ILE A 171 0.53 -1.89 9.32
C ILE A 171 0.48 -1.18 7.95
N GLN A 172 0.07 0.09 7.91
CA GLN A 172 0.05 0.89 6.69
C GLN A 172 1.45 1.07 6.09
N GLN A 173 2.46 1.35 6.90
CA GLN A 173 3.85 1.46 6.45
C GLN A 173 4.34 0.17 5.80
N PHE A 174 4.03 -0.99 6.41
CA PHE A 174 4.36 -2.28 5.83
C PHE A 174 3.70 -2.45 4.45
N ILE A 175 2.40 -2.19 4.35
CA ILE A 175 1.65 -2.31 3.09
C ILE A 175 2.23 -1.40 2.00
N ASN A 176 2.54 -0.15 2.33
CA ASN A 176 3.13 0.79 1.38
C ASN A 176 4.48 0.29 0.83
N GLN A 177 5.28 -0.37 1.67
CA GLN A 177 6.61 -0.86 1.32
C GLN A 177 6.62 -2.26 0.71
N PHE A 178 5.51 -2.99 0.79
CA PHE A 178 5.44 -4.36 0.33
C PHE A 178 5.55 -4.46 -1.19
N ASP A 179 6.58 -5.13 -1.69
CA ASP A 179 6.76 -5.41 -3.12
C ASP A 179 6.49 -6.89 -3.41
N PRO A 180 5.37 -7.24 -4.06
CA PRO A 180 5.03 -8.63 -4.40
C PRO A 180 6.07 -9.33 -5.29
N LEU A 181 6.89 -8.57 -6.03
CA LEU A 181 7.88 -9.11 -6.96
C LEU A 181 9.16 -9.57 -6.24
N LEU A 182 9.48 -9.01 -5.07
CA LEU A 182 10.65 -9.39 -4.28
C LEU A 182 10.42 -10.70 -3.51
N SER A 183 9.25 -10.89 -2.89
CA SER A 183 8.89 -12.16 -2.22
C SER A 183 8.98 -13.37 -3.15
N ARG A 184 8.79 -13.19 -4.47
CA ARG A 184 8.91 -14.27 -5.46
C ARG A 184 10.37 -14.66 -5.77
N LYS A 185 11.30 -13.70 -5.76
CA LYS A 185 12.72 -13.98 -6.05
C LYS A 185 13.39 -14.76 -4.91
N GLU A 186 12.99 -14.53 -3.68
CA GLU A 186 13.48 -15.27 -2.50
C GLU A 186 13.02 -16.74 -2.55
N LEU A 187 11.75 -16.99 -2.86
CA LEU A 187 11.20 -18.34 -3.04
C LEU A 187 11.85 -19.12 -4.21
N HIS A 188 12.23 -18.44 -5.30
CA HIS A 188 12.89 -19.11 -6.43
C HIS A 188 14.37 -19.42 -6.18
N HIS A 189 15.06 -18.64 -5.34
CA HIS A 189 16.47 -18.89 -5.01
C HIS A 189 16.66 -20.12 -4.11
N GLU A 190 15.65 -20.53 -3.33
CA GLU A 190 15.68 -21.76 -2.53
C GLU A 190 15.40 -23.04 -3.35
N LEU A 191 14.86 -22.91 -4.57
CA LEU A 191 14.47 -24.04 -5.43
C LEU A 191 15.47 -24.36 -6.55
N THR A 192 16.57 -23.62 -6.68
CA THR A 192 17.71 -24.02 -7.53
C THR A 192 18.73 -24.79 -6.68
N PRO A 193 18.85 -26.12 -6.81
CA PRO A 193 20.00 -26.81 -6.28
C PRO A 193 21.23 -26.29 -7.01
N SER A 194 22.24 -25.90 -6.23
CA SER A 194 23.62 -25.67 -6.67
C SER A 194 24.12 -26.95 -7.34
N THR A 195 23.84 -27.05 -8.62
CA THR A 195 24.44 -28.03 -9.52
C THR A 195 25.48 -27.28 -10.29
N GLU A 196 26.73 -27.35 -9.83
CA GLU A 196 27.87 -27.48 -10.73
C GLU A 196 29.09 -27.91 -9.92
N THR A 197 29.25 -29.23 -9.86
CA THR A 197 30.52 -29.92 -9.74
C THR A 197 31.47 -29.50 -10.86
N ARG A 198 32.69 -29.10 -10.49
CA ARG A 198 33.91 -29.55 -11.17
C ARG A 198 35.11 -29.48 -10.23
#